data_AF-A0A800LXC9-F1
#
_entry.id   AF-A0A800LXC9-F1
#
_cell.length_a   1.000
_cell.length_b   1.000
_cell.length_c   1.000
_cell.angle_alpha   90.00
_cell.angle_beta   90.00
_cell.angle_gamma   90.00
#
_symmetry.space_group_name_H-M   'P 1'
#
loop_
_entity.id
_entity.type
_entity.pdbx_description
1 polymer ?
#
loop_
_entity_poly.entity_id
_entity_poly.type
_entity_poly.pdbx_seq_one_letter_code
_entity_poly.pdbx_strand_id
1 'polypeptide(L)' 'MDVQRPVMDGFDASKAIRRWEKEEEKKQISIIALTAHAVEGYRDTCLQHGMRLRAVRG' A
#
# COMPACT_ATOMS: atom_id res chain seq x y z
N MET A 1 -0.93 6.36 1.35
CA MET A 1 -0.13 6.24 0.13
C MET A 1 -1.06 6.10 -1.04
N ASP A 2 -0.88 6.96 -2.04
CA ASP A 2 -1.58 6.85 -3.31
C ASP A 2 -1.01 5.69 -4.12
N VAL A 3 -1.89 4.86 -4.67
CA VAL A 3 -1.51 3.67 -5.43
C VAL A 3 -1.17 4.04 -6.88
N GLN A 4 -1.82 5.06 -7.46
CA GLN A 4 -1.74 5.40 -8.90
C GLN A 4 -0.82 6.60 -9.15
N ARG A 5 0.48 6.41 -8.95
CA ARG A 5 1.53 7.43 -9.13
C ARG A 5 2.26 7.26 -10.48
N PRO A 6 2.63 8.34 -11.19
CA PRO A 6 3.22 8.25 -12.54
C PRO A 6 4.68 7.80 -12.63
N VAL A 7 5.41 7.73 -11.50
CA VAL A 7 6.85 7.38 -11.48
C VAL A 7 7.10 6.00 -10.87
N MET A 8 6.33 5.66 -9.83
CA MET A 8 6.42 4.39 -9.11
C MET A 8 5.04 4.15 -8.51
N ASP A 9 4.46 2.98 -8.74
CA ASP A 9 3.16 2.66 -8.15
C ASP A 9 3.29 2.47 -6.62
N GLY A 10 2.17 2.61 -5.90
CA GLY A 10 2.19 2.44 -4.45
C GLY A 10 2.49 1.01 -3.98
N PHE A 11 2.19 0.00 -4.80
CA PHE A 11 2.45 -1.41 -4.50
C PHE A 11 3.95 -1.72 -4.47
N ASP A 12 4.71 -1.24 -5.44
CA ASP A 12 6.16 -1.37 -5.51
C ASP A 12 6.83 -0.57 -4.40
N ALA A 13 6.33 0.63 -4.11
CA ALA A 13 6.78 1.39 -2.95
C ALA A 13 6.54 0.62 -1.63
N SER A 14 5.40 -0.06 -1.48
CA SER A 14 5.13 -0.88 -0.29
C SER A 14 6.07 -2.08 -0.19
N LYS A 15 6.33 -2.77 -1.31
CA LYS A 15 7.30 -3.87 -1.33
C LYS A 15 8.70 -3.39 -0.92
N ALA A 16 9.13 -2.23 -1.43
CA ALA A 16 10.41 -1.63 -1.08
C ALA A 16 10.48 -1.31 0.43
N ILE A 17 9.42 -0.73 1.00
CA ILE A 17 9.34 -0.47 2.44
C ILE A 17 9.41 -1.77 3.25
N ARG A 18 8.65 -2.81 2.87
CA ARG A 18 8.68 -4.11 3.57
C ARG A 18 10.06 -4.78 3.52
N ARG A 19 10.73 -4.68 2.38
CA ARG A 19 12.09 -5.20 2.23
C ARG A 19 13.05 -4.46 3.15
N TRP A 20 13.02 -3.12 3.14
CA TRP A 20 13.84 -2.29 4.00
C TRP A 20 13.58 -2.54 5.49
N GLU A 21 12.32 -2.67 5.91
CA GLU A 21 11.97 -3.02 7.29
C GLU A 21 12.58 -4.36 7.72
N LYS A 22 12.60 -5.35 6.83
CA LYS A 22 13.20 -6.66 7.09
C LYS A 22 14.73 -6.58 7.16
N GLU A 23 15.35 -5.85 6.25
CA GLU A 23 16.81 -5.66 6.20
C GLU A 23 17.34 -4.91 7.42
N GLU A 24 16.57 -3.94 7.93
CA GLU A 24 16.94 -3.07 9.06
C GLU A 24 16.36 -3.54 10.41
N GLU A 25 15.75 -4.74 10.45
CA GLU A 25 15.05 -5.31 11.61
C GLU A 25 14.07 -4.31 12.29
N LYS A 26 13.39 -3.50 11.48
CA LYS A 26 12.41 -2.52 11.95
C LYS A 26 11.05 -3.17 12.17
N LYS A 27 10.30 -2.61 13.12
CA LYS A 27 8.89 -2.96 13.29
C LYS A 27 8.10 -2.54 12.05
N GLN A 28 7.22 -3.42 11.62
CA GLN A 28 6.35 -3.21 10.48
C GLN A 28 5.41 -2.02 10.71
N ILE A 29 5.52 -0.98 9.88
CA ILE A 29 4.64 0.21 9.94
C ILE A 29 3.34 -0.04 9.17
N SER A 30 2.28 0.63 9.60
CA SER A 30 1.00 0.60 8.87
C SER A 30 1.08 1.44 7.60
N ILE A 31 0.95 0.79 6.45
CA ILE A 31 0.84 1.46 5.14
C ILE A 31 -0.63 1.52 4.77
N ILE A 32 -1.21 2.72 4.66
CA ILE A 32 -2.62 2.89 4.30
C ILE A 32 -2.72 3.25 2.82
N ALA A 33 -3.37 2.41 2.01
CA ALA A 33 -3.67 2.72 0.61
C ALA A 33 -4.81 3.74 0.54
N LEU A 34 -4.61 4.78 -0.25
CA LEU A 34 -5.58 5.82 -0.58
C LEU A 34 -6.05 5.59 -2.01
N THR A 35 -7.36 5.45 -2.19
CA THR A 35 -7.99 5.33 -3.51
C THR A 35 -9.28 6.14 -3.51
N ALA A 36 -9.59 6.77 -4.64
CA ALA A 36 -10.86 7.44 -4.89
C ALA A 36 -11.99 6.46 -5.28
N HIS A 37 -11.62 5.27 -5.76
CA HIS A 37 -12.57 4.21 -6.10
C HIS A 37 -12.21 2.94 -5.32
N ALA A 38 -13.01 2.65 -4.29
CA ALA A 38 -12.98 1.36 -3.60
C ALA A 38 -13.73 0.33 -4.44
N VAL A 39 -13.14 -0.07 -5.56
CA VAL A 39 -13.68 -1.12 -6.41
C VAL A 39 -13.52 -2.45 -5.67
N GLU A 40 -14.55 -3.28 -5.69
CA GLU A 40 -14.53 -4.63 -5.11
C GLU A 40 -13.35 -5.43 -5.68
N GLY A 41 -12.56 -6.08 -4.81
CA GLY A 41 -11.30 -6.75 -5.17
C GLY A 41 -10.03 -5.90 -4.99
N TYR A 42 -10.09 -4.57 -5.03
CA TYR A 42 -8.91 -3.71 -4.83
C TYR A 42 -8.34 -3.79 -3.39
N ARG A 43 -9.22 -4.11 -2.43
CA ARG A 43 -8.85 -4.36 -1.04
C ARG A 43 -7.93 -5.56 -0.90
N ASP A 44 -8.21 -6.65 -1.60
CA ASP A 44 -7.46 -7.90 -1.49
C ASP A 44 -6.07 -7.73 -2.09
N THR A 45 -5.96 -7.03 -3.23
CA THR A 45 -4.67 -6.62 -3.80
C THR A 45 -3.87 -5.79 -2.80
N CYS A 46 -4.47 -4.77 -2.17
CA CYS A 46 -3.76 -3.96 -1.17
C CYS A 46 -3.24 -4.81 0.00
N LEU A 47 -4.05 -5.74 0.51
CA LEU A 47 -3.66 -6.64 1.60
C LEU A 47 -2.50 -7.56 1.22
N GLN A 48 -2.51 -8.13 0.00
CA GLN A 48 -1.42 -8.96 -0.52
C GLN A 48 -0.08 -8.21 -0.59
N HIS A 49 -0.14 -6.90 -0.83
CA HIS A 49 1.03 -6.02 -0.88
C HIS A 49 1.42 -5.43 0.50
N GLY A 50 0.82 -5.92 1.59
CA GLY A 50 1.12 -5.49 2.94
C GLY A 50 0.56 -4.11 3.30
N MET A 51 -0.44 -3.64 2.55
CA MET A 51 -1.16 -2.40 2.83
C MET A 51 -2.50 -2.67 3.53
N ARG A 52 -2.99 -1.69 4.28
CA ARG A 52 -4.40 -1.62 4.69
C ARG A 52 -5.13 -0.63 3.78
N LEU A 53 -6.25 -1.03 3.21
CA LEU A 53 -7.08 -0.13 2.41
C LEU A 53 -7.90 0.80 3.31
N ARG A 54 -7.86 2.12 3.03
CA ARG A 54 -8.86 3.07 3.54
C ARG A 54 -9.44 3.85 2.37
N ALA A 55 -10.71 3.55 2.06
CA ALA A 55 -11.46 4.32 1.08
C ALA A 55 -11.75 5.72 1.66
N VAL A 56 -11.42 6.76 0.91
CA VAL A 56 -11.89 8.11 1.21
C VAL A 56 -13.23 8.24 0.48
N ARG A 57 -14.33 8.38 1.22
CA ARG A 57 -15.62 8.72 0.59
C ARG A 57 -15.47 10.15 0.04
N GLY A 58 -15.62 10.29 -1.27
CA GLY A 58 -15.87 11.59 -1.89
C GLY A 58 -17.24 12.13 -1.51
#